data_AF-A0A5B7SQE1-F1
#
_entry.id   AF-A0A5B7SQE1-F1
#
_cell.length_a   1.000
_cell.length_b   1.000
_cell.length_c   1.000
_cell.angle_alpha   90.00
_cell.angle_beta   90.00
_cell.angle_gamma   90.00
#
_symmetry.space_group_name_H-M   'P 1'
#
loop_
_entity.id
_entity.type
_entity.pdbx_description
1 polymer ?
#
loop_
_entity_poly.entity_id
_entity_poly.type
_entity_poly.pdbx_seq_one_letter_code
_entity_poly.pdbx_strand_id
1 'polypeptide(L)'
;MKRTWLVLIIFTLILLGLLSCGAGKEKKNQVAAEIATLENIKTTLDYLAKNLDQATFTPVREGWQFDYGFTDGWLLNKYEYVRSLVTYKRFQAMLDYPIYLSGPHTGDTLNLDAKYSFGHYNPKFVTQLHKSALILMNEEAFVANTKPLLQQYGILDFLRKHKHIHEITQEYPDEFESITSNFKSGIKDESWPEGGYRSMVPSVLDTYAYWNWSETSYHFWVRRDVDGTKDLWLGLITDVLNAYGN
;
A
#
# COMPACT_ATOMS: atom_id res chain seq x y z
N MET A 1 -5.67 -31.18 14.60
CA MET A 1 -7.08 -31.07 15.08
C MET A 1 -7.27 -30.52 16.51
N LYS A 2 -6.30 -30.54 17.43
CA LYS A 2 -6.50 -30.04 18.82
C LYS A 2 -6.25 -28.53 19.04
N ARG A 3 -5.61 -27.83 18.10
CA ARG A 3 -5.32 -26.37 18.22
C ARG A 3 -6.49 -25.46 17.86
N THR A 4 -7.39 -25.89 16.97
CA THR A 4 -8.54 -25.10 16.51
C THR A 4 -9.62 -24.92 17.58
N TRP A 5 -9.78 -25.91 18.47
CA TRP A 5 -10.76 -25.84 19.57
C TRP A 5 -10.36 -24.89 20.69
N LEU A 6 -9.05 -24.74 20.95
CA LEU A 6 -8.56 -23.84 22.00
C LEU A 6 -8.72 -22.36 21.59
N VAL A 7 -8.53 -22.05 20.31
CA VAL A 7 -8.73 -20.69 19.76
C VAL A 7 -10.20 -20.29 19.80
N LEU A 8 -11.12 -21.20 19.48
CA LEU A 8 -12.56 -20.92 19.57
C LEU A 8 -13.02 -20.66 21.01
N ILE A 9 -12.50 -21.41 22.00
CA ILE A 9 -12.87 -21.23 23.41
C ILE A 9 -12.34 -19.89 23.94
N ILE A 10 -11.12 -19.49 23.58
CA ILE A 10 -10.56 -18.18 23.97
C ILE A 10 -11.36 -17.04 23.33
N PHE A 11 -11.73 -17.15 22.05
CA PHE A 11 -12.61 -16.17 21.39
C PHE A 11 -13.99 -16.09 22.06
N THR A 12 -14.57 -17.22 22.44
CA THR A 12 -15.89 -17.28 23.08
C THR A 12 -15.87 -16.69 24.49
N LEU A 13 -14.79 -16.88 25.25
CA LEU A 13 -14.61 -16.32 26.59
C LEU A 13 -14.34 -14.81 26.57
N ILE A 14 -13.62 -14.30 25.57
CA ILE A 14 -13.44 -12.86 25.34
C ILE A 14 -14.79 -12.22 24.96
N LEU A 15 -15.62 -12.90 24.15
CA LEU A 15 -16.96 -12.45 23.81
C LEU A 15 -17.92 -12.43 25.02
N LEU A 16 -17.82 -13.40 25.92
CA LEU A 16 -18.67 -13.49 27.12
C LEU A 16 -18.27 -12.50 28.22
N GLY A 17 -16.98 -12.15 28.34
CA GLY A 17 -16.50 -11.16 29.33
C GLY A 17 -16.92 -9.71 29.05
N LEU A 18 -17.35 -9.37 27.84
CA LEU A 18 -17.73 -8.01 27.42
C LEU A 18 -19.24 -7.70 27.61
N LEU A 19 -19.98 -8.55 28.32
CA LEU A 19 -21.42 -8.40 28.59
C LEU A 19 -21.75 -7.78 29.96
N SER A 20 -20.80 -7.16 30.64
CA SER A 20 -21.00 -6.45 31.92
C SER A 20 -21.05 -4.92 31.72
N CYS A 21 -22.27 -4.37 31.80
CA CYS A 21 -22.72 -2.98 32.01
C CYS A 21 -22.06 -1.78 31.28
N GLY A 22 -22.90 -1.04 30.53
CA GLY A 22 -22.74 0.40 30.21
C GLY A 22 -21.69 0.76 29.16
N ALA A 23 -20.42 0.46 29.42
CA ALA A 23 -19.29 0.74 28.52
C ALA A 23 -19.14 -0.31 27.39
N GLY A 24 -19.90 -1.41 27.46
CA GLY A 24 -19.82 -2.50 26.50
C GLY A 24 -20.49 -2.22 25.15
N LYS A 25 -21.40 -1.26 25.04
CA LYS A 25 -22.14 -1.02 23.79
C LYS A 25 -21.29 -0.27 22.76
N GLU A 26 -20.57 0.76 23.18
CA GLU A 26 -19.62 1.49 22.31
C GLU A 26 -18.45 0.62 21.89
N LYS A 27 -17.86 -0.14 22.83
CA LYS A 27 -16.76 -1.07 22.52
C LYS A 27 -17.18 -2.19 21.58
N LYS A 28 -18.41 -2.73 21.71
CA LYS A 28 -18.95 -3.72 20.76
C LYS A 28 -19.20 -3.14 19.37
N ASN A 29 -19.74 -1.92 19.30
CA ASN A 29 -19.95 -1.25 18.02
C ASN A 29 -18.63 -0.96 17.31
N GLN A 30 -17.59 -0.56 18.06
CA GLN A 30 -16.25 -0.34 17.52
C GLN A 30 -15.62 -1.63 16.99
N VAL A 31 -15.74 -2.74 17.73
CA VAL A 31 -15.24 -4.06 17.27
C VAL A 31 -16.00 -4.54 16.04
N ALA A 32 -17.32 -4.39 16.01
CA ALA A 32 -18.13 -4.77 14.85
C ALA A 32 -17.77 -3.94 13.61
N ALA A 33 -17.55 -2.63 13.77
CA ALA A 33 -17.09 -1.75 12.70
C ALA A 33 -15.70 -2.16 12.20
N GLU A 34 -14.75 -2.45 13.08
CA GLU A 34 -13.41 -2.91 12.69
C GLU A 34 -13.46 -4.23 11.92
N ILE A 35 -14.28 -5.20 12.35
CA ILE A 35 -14.49 -6.46 11.63
C ILE A 35 -15.06 -6.21 10.23
N ALA A 36 -16.08 -5.34 10.12
CA ALA A 36 -16.68 -5.01 8.82
C ALA A 36 -15.66 -4.34 7.88
N THR A 37 -14.83 -3.43 8.38
CA THR A 37 -13.78 -2.78 7.59
C THR A 37 -12.73 -3.79 7.13
N LEU A 38 -12.28 -4.70 8.00
CA LEU A 38 -11.35 -5.77 7.63
C LEU A 38 -11.91 -6.67 6.53
N GLU A 39 -13.19 -7.04 6.61
CA GLU A 39 -13.85 -7.88 5.60
C GLU A 39 -14.03 -7.13 4.27
N ASN A 40 -14.35 -5.84 4.30
CA ASN A 40 -14.45 -5.02 3.10
C ASN A 40 -13.10 -4.91 2.38
N ILE A 41 -12.02 -4.64 3.12
CA ILE A 41 -10.67 -4.57 2.57
C ILE A 41 -10.26 -5.95 2.04
N LYS A 42 -10.48 -7.02 2.82
CA LYS A 42 -10.18 -8.40 2.42
C LYS A 42 -10.89 -8.77 1.12
N THR A 43 -12.20 -8.56 1.04
CA THR A 43 -12.99 -8.83 -0.16
C THR A 43 -12.49 -8.04 -1.36
N THR A 44 -12.09 -6.78 -1.16
CA THR A 44 -11.52 -5.95 -2.21
C THR A 44 -10.17 -6.49 -2.70
N LEU A 45 -9.27 -6.87 -1.79
CA LEU A 45 -7.98 -7.47 -2.13
C LEU A 45 -8.14 -8.81 -2.85
N ASP A 46 -9.08 -9.64 -2.39
CA ASP A 46 -9.41 -10.92 -3.03
C ASP A 46 -9.87 -10.72 -4.47
N TYR A 47 -10.81 -9.79 -4.68
CA TYR A 47 -11.29 -9.42 -6.00
C TYR A 47 -10.16 -8.91 -6.89
N LEU A 48 -9.34 -7.97 -6.41
CA LEU A 48 -8.21 -7.44 -7.18
C LEU A 48 -7.24 -8.55 -7.60
N ALA A 49 -6.80 -9.40 -6.67
CA ALA A 49 -5.82 -10.45 -6.94
C ALA A 49 -6.32 -11.51 -7.94
N LYS A 50 -7.64 -11.78 -7.95
CA LYS A 50 -8.26 -12.77 -8.84
C LYS A 50 -8.68 -12.24 -10.21
N ASN A 51 -8.69 -10.91 -10.41
CA ASN A 51 -9.25 -10.28 -11.61
C ASN A 51 -8.24 -9.33 -12.29
N LEU A 52 -6.94 -9.47 -12.03
CA LEU A 52 -5.91 -8.62 -12.65
C LEU A 52 -5.92 -8.70 -14.19
N ASP A 53 -6.34 -9.83 -14.74
CA ASP A 53 -6.53 -10.05 -16.17
C ASP A 53 -7.68 -9.26 -16.79
N GLN A 54 -8.61 -8.78 -15.96
CA GLN A 54 -9.73 -7.94 -16.36
C GLN A 54 -9.39 -6.43 -16.24
N ALA A 55 -8.21 -6.08 -15.73
CA ALA A 55 -7.81 -4.70 -15.59
C ALA A 55 -7.56 -4.07 -16.96
N THR A 56 -8.10 -2.86 -17.16
CA THR A 56 -7.89 -2.08 -18.39
C THR A 56 -7.17 -0.78 -18.09
N PHE A 57 -6.34 -0.32 -19.04
CA PHE A 57 -5.64 0.94 -18.90
C PHE A 57 -6.63 2.11 -18.88
N THR A 58 -6.78 2.77 -17.73
CA THR A 58 -7.64 3.95 -17.56
C THR A 58 -6.77 5.13 -17.10
N PRO A 59 -6.25 5.95 -18.04
CA PRO A 59 -5.32 7.01 -17.70
C PRO A 59 -5.98 8.06 -16.80
N VAL A 60 -5.22 8.52 -15.79
CA VAL A 60 -5.68 9.60 -14.89
C VAL A 60 -5.19 10.98 -15.33
N ARG A 61 -4.20 11.01 -16.23
CA ARG A 61 -3.64 12.24 -16.79
C ARG A 61 -4.44 12.66 -18.02
N GLU A 62 -4.91 13.90 -18.02
CA GLU A 62 -5.53 14.49 -19.21
C GLU A 62 -4.51 14.53 -20.37
N GLY A 63 -4.92 14.09 -21.55
CA GLY A 63 -4.07 14.07 -22.75
C GLY A 63 -2.99 12.98 -22.79
N TRP A 64 -2.81 12.17 -21.74
CA TRP A 64 -1.85 11.06 -21.77
C TRP A 64 -2.48 9.80 -22.36
N GLN A 65 -1.84 9.24 -23.38
CA GLN A 65 -2.32 8.02 -24.07
C GLN A 65 -1.30 6.87 -24.09
N PHE A 66 -0.12 7.04 -23.49
CA PHE A 66 0.89 5.99 -23.49
C PHE A 66 0.59 4.94 -22.42
N ASP A 67 0.22 3.76 -22.90
CA ASP A 67 0.07 2.55 -22.11
C ASP A 67 1.36 1.73 -22.19
N TYR A 68 2.08 1.62 -21.07
CA TYR A 68 3.30 0.81 -20.97
C TYR A 68 3.03 -0.67 -20.65
N GLY A 69 1.77 -1.10 -20.70
CA GLY A 69 1.32 -2.44 -20.33
C GLY A 69 1.26 -2.65 -18.83
N PHE A 70 0.36 -3.54 -18.37
CA PHE A 70 0.22 -3.81 -16.94
C PHE A 70 1.49 -4.48 -16.35
N THR A 71 2.14 -5.35 -17.12
CA THR A 71 3.34 -6.08 -16.71
C THR A 71 4.55 -5.15 -16.57
N ASP A 72 4.90 -4.42 -17.64
CA ASP A 72 6.16 -3.67 -17.73
C ASP A 72 6.05 -2.23 -17.22
N GLY A 73 4.85 -1.65 -17.23
CA GLY A 73 4.61 -0.32 -16.70
C GLY A 73 4.93 -0.23 -15.19
N TRP A 74 5.47 0.91 -14.77
CA TRP A 74 5.81 1.15 -13.36
C TRP A 74 4.61 1.68 -12.55
N LEU A 75 4.87 2.27 -11.37
CA LEU A 75 3.88 2.65 -10.35
C LEU A 75 2.59 3.29 -10.92
N LEU A 76 2.71 4.36 -11.71
CA LEU A 76 1.54 5.07 -12.22
C LEU A 76 0.77 4.25 -13.25
N ASN A 77 1.46 3.52 -14.13
CA ASN A 77 0.83 2.64 -15.11
C ASN A 77 0.05 1.51 -14.40
N LYS A 78 0.67 0.84 -13.41
CA LYS A 78 0.00 -0.18 -12.61
C LYS A 78 -1.21 0.38 -11.85
N TYR A 79 -1.11 1.60 -11.34
CA TYR A 79 -2.26 2.30 -10.74
C TYR A 79 -3.39 2.54 -11.75
N GLU A 80 -3.08 2.97 -12.97
CA GLU A 80 -4.04 3.21 -14.07
C GLU A 80 -4.76 1.92 -14.51
N TYR A 81 -4.12 0.76 -14.39
CA TYR A 81 -4.77 -0.55 -14.55
C TYR A 81 -5.63 -0.94 -13.35
N VAL A 82 -5.06 -0.95 -12.14
CA VAL A 82 -5.76 -1.44 -10.93
C VAL A 82 -7.03 -0.63 -10.63
N ARG A 83 -7.01 0.68 -10.90
CA ARG A 83 -8.17 1.56 -10.67
C ARG A 83 -9.37 1.24 -11.55
N SER A 84 -9.19 0.55 -12.68
CA SER A 84 -10.30 0.12 -13.55
C SER A 84 -11.17 -0.95 -12.87
N LEU A 85 -10.58 -1.76 -11.98
CA LEU A 85 -11.27 -2.77 -11.20
C LEU A 85 -11.93 -2.18 -9.95
N VAL A 86 -11.17 -1.35 -9.21
CA VAL A 86 -11.64 -0.71 -7.98
C VAL A 86 -11.14 0.73 -7.95
N THR A 87 -12.06 1.68 -8.12
CA THR A 87 -11.72 3.10 -8.05
C THR A 87 -11.38 3.52 -6.63
N TYR A 88 -10.54 4.55 -6.49
CA TYR A 88 -10.23 5.15 -5.19
C TYR A 88 -11.50 5.57 -4.43
N LYS A 89 -12.43 6.25 -5.10
CA LYS A 89 -13.72 6.67 -4.52
C LYS A 89 -14.51 5.50 -3.95
N ARG A 90 -14.60 4.40 -4.72
CA ARG A 90 -15.31 3.19 -4.28
C ARG A 90 -14.63 2.55 -3.08
N PHE A 91 -13.30 2.47 -3.08
CA PHE A 91 -12.56 1.88 -1.97
C PHE A 91 -12.65 2.74 -0.69
N GLN A 92 -12.49 4.06 -0.81
CA GLN A 92 -12.63 5.00 0.29
C GLN A 92 -14.03 4.96 0.90
N ALA A 93 -15.08 4.80 0.09
CA ALA A 93 -16.47 4.73 0.58
C ALA A 93 -16.77 3.50 1.45
N MET A 94 -15.90 2.48 1.45
CA MET A 94 -16.03 1.29 2.29
C MET A 94 -15.40 1.45 3.68
N LEU A 95 -14.72 2.58 3.92
CA LEU A 95 -13.96 2.85 5.13
C LEU A 95 -14.64 3.98 5.92
N ASP A 96 -14.69 3.84 7.24
CA ASP A 96 -15.18 4.86 8.18
C ASP A 96 -14.12 5.93 8.50
N TYR A 97 -12.95 5.86 7.87
CA TYR A 97 -11.84 6.79 8.02
C TYR A 97 -11.14 7.01 6.67
N PRO A 98 -10.40 8.12 6.49
CA PRO A 98 -9.75 8.40 5.21
C PRO A 98 -8.52 7.49 4.99
N ILE A 99 -8.28 7.11 3.73
CA ILE A 99 -7.06 6.39 3.28
C ILE A 99 -5.82 7.28 3.48
N TYR A 100 -5.95 8.57 3.13
CA TYR A 100 -4.92 9.58 3.30
C TYR A 100 -5.38 10.64 4.31
N LEU A 101 -4.54 10.99 5.28
CA LEU A 101 -4.81 12.06 6.24
C LEU A 101 -4.72 13.44 5.59
N SER A 102 -3.84 13.58 4.60
CA SER A 102 -3.63 14.79 3.81
C SER A 102 -2.90 14.44 2.51
N GLY A 103 -2.80 15.41 1.60
CA GLY A 103 -2.06 15.27 0.36
C GLY A 103 -2.86 15.68 -0.88
N PRO A 104 -2.43 15.25 -2.08
CA PRO A 104 -3.07 15.57 -3.34
C PRO A 104 -4.32 14.72 -3.62
N HIS A 105 -4.68 13.82 -2.72
CA HIS A 105 -5.87 13.00 -2.84
C HIS A 105 -7.06 13.75 -2.25
N THR A 106 -8.05 14.06 -3.06
CA THR A 106 -9.40 14.42 -2.58
C THR A 106 -10.22 13.14 -2.42
N GLY A 107 -11.42 13.21 -1.82
CA GLY A 107 -12.27 12.04 -1.59
C GLY A 107 -12.59 11.21 -2.84
N ASP A 108 -12.41 11.76 -4.05
CA ASP A 108 -12.65 11.07 -5.31
C ASP A 108 -11.57 11.24 -6.41
N THR A 109 -10.66 12.20 -6.29
CA THR A 109 -9.66 12.52 -7.34
C THR A 109 -8.23 12.62 -6.80
N LEU A 110 -7.27 12.43 -7.68
CA LEU A 110 -5.84 12.66 -7.42
C LEU A 110 -5.44 13.92 -8.20
N ASN A 111 -5.01 14.96 -7.49
CA ASN A 111 -4.44 16.16 -8.09
C ASN A 111 -2.98 15.89 -8.49
N LEU A 112 -2.73 15.65 -9.77
CA LEU A 112 -1.39 15.38 -10.30
C LEU A 112 -0.52 16.63 -10.43
N ASP A 113 -1.11 17.83 -10.31
CA ASP A 113 -0.40 19.11 -10.38
C ASP A 113 0.09 19.59 -9.01
N ALA A 114 -0.16 18.81 -7.96
CA ALA A 114 0.28 19.13 -6.61
C ALA A 114 1.80 18.93 -6.47
N LYS A 115 2.56 20.03 -6.56
CA LYS A 115 4.03 20.02 -6.53
C LYS A 115 4.61 19.87 -5.13
N TYR A 116 4.03 20.58 -4.16
CA TYR A 116 4.52 20.69 -2.79
C TYR A 116 3.62 19.95 -1.80
N SER A 117 2.98 18.87 -2.26
CA SER A 117 2.13 18.04 -1.43
C SER A 117 2.24 16.59 -1.89
N PHE A 118 2.19 15.66 -0.93
CA PHE A 118 2.20 14.23 -1.22
C PHE A 118 1.18 13.52 -0.33
N GLY A 119 0.77 12.31 -0.72
CA GLY A 119 -0.21 11.55 0.06
C GLY A 119 0.37 11.08 1.38
N HIS A 120 -0.15 11.56 2.50
CA HIS A 120 0.17 11.08 3.85
C HIS A 120 -0.80 9.97 4.20
N TYR A 121 -0.35 8.72 4.24
CA TYR A 121 -1.25 7.62 4.56
C TYR A 121 -1.77 7.72 5.99
N ASN A 122 -3.00 7.28 6.19
CA ASN A 122 -3.53 7.01 7.52
C ASN A 122 -2.92 5.70 8.06
N PRO A 123 -2.17 5.70 9.17
CA PRO A 123 -1.60 4.47 9.73
C PRO A 123 -2.65 3.40 10.05
N LYS A 124 -3.87 3.81 10.44
CA LYS A 124 -4.99 2.89 10.65
C LYS A 124 -5.35 2.16 9.37
N PHE A 125 -5.37 2.86 8.22
CA PHE A 125 -5.61 2.25 6.92
C PHE A 125 -4.54 1.20 6.59
N VAL A 126 -3.26 1.56 6.65
CA VAL A 126 -2.16 0.64 6.29
C VAL A 126 -2.15 -0.59 7.20
N THR A 127 -2.42 -0.40 8.49
CA THR A 127 -2.52 -1.50 9.46
C THR A 127 -3.67 -2.46 9.11
N GLN A 128 -4.85 -1.95 8.78
CA GLN A 128 -5.98 -2.80 8.41
C GLN A 128 -5.78 -3.47 7.04
N LEU A 129 -5.16 -2.76 6.08
CA LEU A 129 -4.72 -3.34 4.81
C LEU A 129 -3.80 -4.54 5.01
N HIS A 130 -2.81 -4.40 5.89
CA HIS A 130 -1.88 -5.47 6.23
C HIS A 130 -2.58 -6.67 6.89
N LYS A 131 -3.44 -6.42 7.89
CA LYS A 131 -4.23 -7.47 8.53
C LYS A 131 -5.10 -8.24 7.53
N SER A 132 -5.81 -7.53 6.65
CA SER A 132 -6.67 -8.16 5.64
C SER A 132 -5.86 -8.97 4.61
N ALA A 133 -4.70 -8.48 4.19
CA ALA A 133 -3.78 -9.22 3.33
C ALA A 133 -3.30 -10.50 4.02
N LEU A 134 -2.89 -10.43 5.30
CA LEU A 134 -2.46 -11.61 6.07
C LEU A 134 -3.54 -12.68 6.18
N ILE A 135 -4.81 -12.29 6.33
CA ILE A 135 -5.92 -13.27 6.35
C ILE A 135 -5.95 -14.06 5.03
N LEU A 136 -5.90 -13.37 3.89
CA LEU A 136 -5.91 -14.04 2.57
C LEU A 136 -4.66 -14.89 2.34
N MET A 137 -3.49 -14.40 2.72
CA MET A 137 -2.22 -15.11 2.50
C MET A 137 -2.07 -16.37 3.35
N ASN A 138 -2.83 -16.48 4.44
CA ASN A 138 -2.92 -17.72 5.22
C ASN A 138 -3.86 -18.76 4.59
N GLU A 139 -4.59 -18.41 3.51
CA GLU A 139 -5.41 -19.34 2.74
C GLU A 139 -4.56 -19.94 1.59
N GLU A 140 -4.07 -21.17 1.75
CA GLU A 140 -3.19 -21.83 0.75
C GLU A 140 -3.79 -21.81 -0.66
N ALA A 141 -5.10 -22.06 -0.78
CA ALA A 141 -5.81 -22.01 -2.05
C ALA A 141 -5.81 -20.60 -2.68
N PHE A 142 -5.91 -19.55 -1.87
CA PHE A 142 -5.83 -18.17 -2.36
C PHE A 142 -4.45 -17.89 -2.96
N VAL A 143 -3.38 -18.22 -2.22
CA VAL A 143 -2.00 -18.02 -2.69
C VAL A 143 -1.75 -18.80 -3.96
N ALA A 144 -2.09 -20.09 -3.99
CA ALA A 144 -1.91 -20.96 -5.15
C ALA A 144 -2.63 -20.43 -6.40
N ASN A 145 -3.87 -19.96 -6.25
CA ASN A 145 -4.69 -19.51 -7.37
C ASN A 145 -4.30 -18.11 -7.88
N THR A 146 -3.75 -17.24 -7.03
CA THR A 146 -3.42 -15.86 -7.40
C THR A 146 -1.96 -15.66 -7.80
N LYS A 147 -1.05 -16.55 -7.37
CA LYS A 147 0.39 -16.48 -7.69
C LYS A 147 0.67 -16.33 -9.19
N PRO A 148 0.05 -17.11 -10.11
CA PRO A 148 0.31 -16.98 -11.54
C PRO A 148 -0.05 -15.59 -12.08
N LEU A 149 -1.20 -15.04 -11.70
CA LEU A 149 -1.64 -13.71 -12.14
C LEU A 149 -0.73 -12.60 -11.59
N LEU A 150 -0.39 -12.66 -10.30
CA LEU A 150 0.49 -11.68 -9.66
C LEU A 150 1.91 -11.70 -10.25
N GLN A 151 2.39 -12.87 -10.69
CA GLN A 151 3.65 -13.00 -11.43
C GLN A 151 3.53 -12.46 -12.86
N GLN A 152 2.49 -12.86 -13.59
CA GLN A 152 2.24 -12.46 -14.98
C GLN A 152 2.17 -10.94 -15.13
N TYR A 153 1.51 -10.24 -14.19
CA TYR A 153 1.37 -8.77 -14.22
C TYR A 153 2.45 -8.03 -13.43
N GLY A 154 3.53 -8.74 -13.03
CA GLY A 154 4.70 -8.13 -12.41
C GLY A 154 4.43 -7.49 -11.04
N ILE A 155 3.36 -7.88 -10.34
CA ILE A 155 3.03 -7.35 -9.01
C ILE A 155 4.07 -7.82 -7.99
N LEU A 156 4.44 -9.11 -8.02
CA LEU A 156 5.48 -9.61 -7.10
C LEU A 156 6.86 -9.00 -7.38
N ASP A 157 7.22 -8.79 -8.65
CA ASP A 157 8.48 -8.12 -9.01
C ASP A 157 8.50 -6.67 -8.53
N PHE A 158 7.39 -5.94 -8.71
CA PHE A 158 7.22 -4.59 -8.20
C PHE A 158 7.43 -4.49 -6.69
N LEU A 159 6.86 -5.44 -5.92
CA LEU A 159 7.05 -5.52 -4.47
C LEU A 159 8.49 -5.84 -4.08
N ARG A 160 9.16 -6.78 -4.78
CA ARG A 160 10.58 -7.10 -4.54
C ARG A 160 11.46 -5.89 -4.77
N LYS A 161 11.24 -5.15 -5.85
CA LYS A 161 11.96 -3.90 -6.16
C LYS A 161 11.74 -2.83 -5.10
N HIS A 162 10.53 -2.66 -4.57
CA HIS A 162 10.31 -1.75 -3.45
C HIS A 162 11.08 -2.18 -2.19
N LYS A 163 11.05 -3.47 -1.84
CA LYS A 163 11.83 -4.01 -0.70
C LYS A 163 13.34 -3.83 -0.91
N HIS A 164 13.85 -4.10 -2.10
CA HIS A 164 15.26 -3.89 -2.45
C HIS A 164 15.68 -2.42 -2.28
N ILE A 165 14.86 -1.47 -2.73
CA ILE A 165 15.18 -0.05 -2.55
C ILE A 165 15.10 0.35 -1.07
N HIS A 166 14.21 -0.26 -0.28
CA HIS A 166 14.23 -0.08 1.17
C HIS A 166 15.55 -0.57 1.80
N GLU A 167 16.05 -1.73 1.36
CA GLU A 167 17.34 -2.26 1.85
C GLU A 167 18.48 -1.27 1.56
N ILE A 168 18.49 -0.64 0.38
CA ILE A 168 19.44 0.43 0.05
C ILE A 168 19.30 1.63 1.01
N THR A 169 18.10 2.03 1.44
CA THR A 169 17.99 3.11 2.43
C THR A 169 18.59 2.74 3.79
N GLN A 170 18.68 1.44 4.11
CA GLN A 170 19.32 0.96 5.33
C GLN A 170 20.84 0.81 5.17
N GLU A 171 21.32 0.51 3.96
CA GLU A 171 22.75 0.46 3.65
C GLU A 171 23.39 1.86 3.62
N TYR A 172 22.63 2.88 3.21
CA TYR A 172 23.08 4.27 3.09
C TYR A 172 22.21 5.22 3.96
N PRO A 173 22.21 5.07 5.29
CA PRO A 173 21.29 5.79 6.17
C PRO A 173 21.52 7.30 6.18
N ASP A 174 22.78 7.76 6.14
CA ASP A 174 23.12 9.18 6.15
C ASP A 174 22.64 9.89 4.87
N GLU A 175 22.78 9.22 3.70
CA GLU A 175 22.26 9.73 2.43
C GLU A 175 20.74 9.77 2.44
N PHE A 176 20.09 8.74 2.98
CA PHE A 176 18.64 8.70 3.13
C PHE A 176 18.11 9.81 4.05
N GLU A 177 18.76 10.05 5.19
CA GLU A 177 18.40 11.13 6.11
C GLU A 177 18.60 12.51 5.47
N SER A 178 19.71 12.71 4.75
CA SER A 178 20.00 13.95 4.03
C SER A 178 18.96 14.25 2.96
N ILE A 179 18.67 13.27 2.08
CA ILE A 179 17.65 13.41 1.03
C ILE A 179 16.26 13.64 1.64
N THR A 180 15.91 12.90 2.70
CA THR A 180 14.63 13.07 3.39
C THR A 180 14.49 14.46 4.02
N SER A 181 15.56 14.98 4.62
CA SER A 181 15.59 16.33 5.19
C SER A 181 15.46 17.42 4.11
N ASN A 182 16.15 17.25 2.99
CA ASN A 182 16.04 18.14 1.83
C ASN A 182 14.62 18.10 1.23
N PHE A 183 14.02 16.92 1.14
CA PHE A 183 12.63 16.76 0.70
C PHE A 183 11.65 17.48 1.64
N LYS A 184 11.73 17.26 2.94
CA LYS A 184 10.87 17.93 3.93
C LYS A 184 11.00 19.45 3.84
N SER A 185 12.22 19.96 3.75
CA SER A 185 12.48 21.41 3.66
C SER A 185 11.97 21.96 2.34
N GLY A 186 12.27 21.32 1.20
CA GLY A 186 11.83 21.78 -0.11
C GLY A 186 10.32 21.73 -0.32
N ILE A 187 9.62 20.78 0.30
CA ILE A 187 8.15 20.77 0.30
C ILE A 187 7.60 21.91 1.17
N LYS A 188 8.15 22.11 2.38
CA LYS A 188 7.71 23.15 3.30
C LYS A 188 7.94 24.57 2.76
N ASP A 189 9.09 24.79 2.13
CA ASP A 189 9.54 26.09 1.63
C ASP A 189 9.13 26.31 0.16
N GLU A 190 8.33 25.38 -0.41
CA GLU A 190 7.88 25.40 -1.81
C GLU A 190 9.04 25.54 -2.83
N SER A 191 10.20 24.97 -2.49
CA SER A 191 11.44 25.05 -3.27
C SER A 191 11.87 23.72 -3.90
N TRP A 192 11.10 22.64 -3.69
CA TRP A 192 11.37 21.34 -4.30
C TRP A 192 11.25 21.43 -5.83
N PRO A 193 12.30 21.06 -6.60
CA PRO A 193 12.28 21.25 -8.05
C PRO A 193 11.31 20.29 -8.73
N GLU A 194 10.75 20.73 -9.87
CA GLU A 194 9.95 19.88 -10.76
C GLU A 194 10.77 18.66 -11.17
N GLY A 195 10.19 17.46 -11.02
CA GLY A 195 10.92 16.21 -11.29
C GLY A 195 12.09 15.92 -10.34
N GLY A 196 12.25 16.65 -9.23
CA GLY A 196 13.35 16.47 -8.26
C GLY A 196 13.44 15.04 -7.71
N TYR A 197 12.32 14.31 -7.70
CA TYR A 197 12.30 12.91 -7.30
C TYR A 197 13.16 11.99 -8.20
N ARG A 198 13.47 12.42 -9.43
CA ARG A 198 14.30 11.66 -10.38
C ARG A 198 15.79 11.84 -10.13
N SER A 199 16.20 13.06 -9.77
CA SER A 199 17.61 13.42 -9.63
C SER A 199 18.11 13.36 -8.20
N MET A 200 17.23 13.46 -7.20
CA MET A 200 17.62 13.44 -5.78
C MET A 200 17.59 12.03 -5.20
N VAL A 201 18.42 11.16 -5.74
CA VAL A 201 18.58 9.77 -5.30
C VAL A 201 20.06 9.48 -5.00
N PRO A 202 20.37 8.46 -4.17
CA PRO A 202 21.73 7.99 -3.96
C PRO A 202 22.42 7.60 -5.27
N SER A 203 23.72 7.86 -5.36
CA SER A 203 24.51 7.57 -6.58
C SER A 203 24.53 6.08 -6.94
N VAL A 204 24.36 5.19 -5.96
CA VAL A 204 24.22 3.74 -6.20
C VAL A 204 23.01 3.39 -7.09
N LEU A 205 22.00 4.27 -7.14
CA LEU A 205 20.82 4.12 -7.98
C LEU A 205 21.00 4.72 -9.39
N ASP A 206 22.11 5.41 -9.66
CA ASP A 206 22.44 5.98 -10.97
C ASP A 206 23.14 4.94 -11.86
N THR A 207 22.46 3.81 -12.10
CA THR A 207 22.95 2.75 -12.98
C THR A 207 21.82 2.22 -13.87
N TYR A 208 22.19 1.59 -14.99
CA TYR A 208 21.23 1.00 -15.93
C TYR A 208 20.29 -0.03 -15.26
N ALA A 209 20.75 -0.72 -14.21
CA ALA A 209 19.93 -1.69 -13.47
C ALA A 209 18.72 -1.06 -12.76
N TYR A 210 18.79 0.23 -12.45
CA TYR A 210 17.81 0.97 -11.67
C TYR A 210 16.96 1.93 -12.52
N TRP A 211 17.27 2.03 -13.82
CA TRP A 211 16.66 2.96 -14.74
C TRP A 211 15.12 2.87 -14.74
N ASN A 212 14.44 4.02 -14.63
CA ASN A 212 12.99 4.20 -14.77
C ASN A 212 12.10 3.64 -13.63
N TRP A 213 12.67 3.05 -12.58
CA TRP A 213 11.86 2.47 -11.49
C TRP A 213 12.36 2.78 -10.07
N SER A 214 13.67 2.89 -9.89
CA SER A 214 14.28 3.09 -8.56
C SER A 214 13.89 4.42 -7.93
N GLU A 215 13.91 5.50 -8.70
CA GLU A 215 13.63 6.87 -8.26
C GLU A 215 12.27 7.02 -7.60
N THR A 216 11.25 6.44 -8.23
CA THR A 216 9.87 6.45 -7.73
C THR A 216 9.73 5.62 -6.46
N SER A 217 10.43 4.49 -6.40
CA SER A 217 10.45 3.58 -5.25
C SER A 217 11.23 4.17 -4.07
N TYR A 218 12.31 4.89 -4.35
CA TYR A 218 13.14 5.56 -3.34
C TYR A 218 12.35 6.68 -2.69
N HIS A 219 11.72 7.55 -3.50
CA HIS A 219 10.87 8.60 -2.99
C HIS A 219 9.55 8.11 -2.40
N PHE A 220 9.11 6.89 -2.73
CA PHE A 220 8.07 6.23 -1.94
C PHE A 220 8.56 6.08 -0.49
N TRP A 221 9.74 5.51 -0.25
CA TRP A 221 10.27 5.34 1.11
C TRP A 221 10.57 6.65 1.83
N VAL A 222 11.09 7.67 1.15
CA VAL A 222 11.23 9.03 1.71
C VAL A 222 9.88 9.52 2.23
N ARG A 223 8.82 9.44 1.41
CA ARG A 223 7.47 9.89 1.82
C ARG A 223 6.88 9.05 2.97
N ARG A 224 7.18 7.75 3.01
CA ARG A 224 6.75 6.85 4.10
C ARG A 224 7.49 7.10 5.41
N ASP A 225 8.74 7.55 5.34
CA ASP A 225 9.47 8.02 6.50
C ASP A 225 8.86 9.30 7.05
N VAL A 226 8.56 10.27 6.18
CA VAL A 226 7.96 11.56 6.56
C VAL A 226 6.57 11.41 7.17
N ASP A 227 5.72 10.51 6.64
CA ASP A 227 4.37 10.29 7.18
C ASP A 227 4.31 9.22 8.30
N GLY A 228 5.45 8.64 8.69
CA GLY A 228 5.54 7.66 9.77
C GLY A 228 4.93 6.29 9.46
N THR A 229 4.70 5.97 8.18
CA THR A 229 4.10 4.68 7.76
C THR A 229 5.10 3.70 7.16
N LYS A 230 6.40 4.03 7.14
CA LYS A 230 7.49 3.21 6.58
C LYS A 230 7.45 1.75 7.04
N ASP A 231 7.46 1.52 8.35
CA ASP A 231 7.52 0.16 8.90
C ASP A 231 6.26 -0.66 8.62
N LEU A 232 5.09 0.00 8.59
CA LEU A 232 3.82 -0.65 8.26
C LEU A 232 3.81 -1.15 6.81
N TRP A 233 4.30 -0.34 5.88
CA TRP A 233 4.44 -0.74 4.48
C TRP A 233 5.49 -1.82 4.29
N LEU A 234 6.65 -1.70 4.96
CA LEU A 234 7.69 -2.72 4.90
C LEU A 234 7.18 -4.09 5.40
N GLY A 235 6.45 -4.11 6.53
CA GLY A 235 5.84 -5.32 7.08
C GLY A 235 4.86 -5.96 6.10
N LEU A 236 3.94 -5.15 5.55
CA LEU A 236 2.99 -5.61 4.52
C LEU A 236 3.70 -6.21 3.30
N ILE A 237 4.68 -5.50 2.74
CA ILE A 237 5.40 -5.94 1.53
C ILE A 237 6.17 -7.23 1.83
N THR A 238 6.83 -7.31 2.97
CA THR A 238 7.62 -8.48 3.39
C THR A 238 6.74 -9.71 3.55
N ASP A 239 5.60 -9.59 4.23
CA ASP A 239 4.70 -10.72 4.44
C ASP A 239 4.06 -11.19 3.14
N VAL A 240 3.73 -10.28 2.22
CA VAL A 240 3.29 -10.65 0.87
C VAL A 240 4.37 -11.44 0.14
N LEU A 241 5.60 -10.93 0.10
CA LEU A 241 6.69 -11.63 -0.59
C LEU A 241 6.99 -13.00 0.03
N ASN A 242 6.91 -13.13 1.35
CA ASN A 242 7.10 -14.40 2.04
C ASN A 242 6.00 -15.41 1.71
N ALA A 243 4.73 -14.99 1.69
CA ALA A 243 3.61 -15.86 1.38
C ALA A 243 3.69 -16.44 -0.05
N TYR A 244 4.14 -15.64 -1.02
CA TYR A 244 4.28 -16.05 -2.42
C TYR A 244 5.67 -16.60 -2.78
N GLY A 245 6.65 -16.48 -1.89
CA GLY A 245 8.04 -16.94 -2.09
C GLY A 245 8.22 -18.44 -1.87
N ASN A 246 7.31 -19.06 -1.12
CA ASN A 246 7.21 -20.52 -0.97
C ASN A 246 6.58 -21.18 -2.20
#